data_AF-A0A2S3QK18-F1
#
_entry.id   AF-A0A2S3QK18-F1
#
_cell.length_a   1.000
_cell.length_b   1.000
_cell.length_c   1.000
_cell.angle_alpha   90.00
_cell.angle_beta   90.00
_cell.angle_gamma   90.00
#
_symmetry.space_group_name_H-M   'P 1'
#
loop_
_entity.id
_entity.type
_entity.pdbx_description
1 polymer ?
#
loop_
_entity_poly.entity_id
_entity_poly.type
_entity_poly.pdbx_seq_one_letter_code
_entity_poly.pdbx_strand_id
1 'polypeptide(L)'
;MLYPISCDDRTSHLPTQWIKLYPKYPLVPVALLGRLGISTTIQGQGIGSALVADALKRAERLQADIGLAGVLVQAKTVHLIPFYERLGFGRLGQSLDLFIPM
;
A
#
# COMPACT_ATOMS: atom_id res chain seq x y z
N MET A 1 -20.97 12.57 -13.65
CA MET A 1 -20.39 11.21 -13.61
C MET A 1 -19.14 11.26 -12.75
N LEU A 2 -19.34 11.51 -11.45
CA LEU A 2 -18.28 11.66 -10.45
C LEU A 2 -17.98 10.26 -9.92
N TYR A 3 -16.75 9.79 -10.08
CA TYR A 3 -16.29 8.60 -9.35
C TYR A 3 -16.44 8.90 -7.87
N PRO A 4 -17.27 8.16 -7.11
CA PRO A 4 -17.32 8.33 -5.67
C PRO A 4 -15.92 8.04 -5.15
N ILE A 5 -15.37 9.00 -4.42
CA ILE A 5 -14.19 8.80 -3.58
C ILE A 5 -14.68 7.82 -2.53
N SER A 6 -14.58 6.51 -2.81
CA SER A 6 -15.16 5.51 -1.92
C SER A 6 -14.36 5.53 -0.63
N CYS A 7 -14.98 6.09 0.42
CA CYS A 7 -14.70 5.72 1.79
C CYS A 7 -15.15 4.26 1.95
N ASP A 8 -14.44 3.36 1.27
CA ASP A 8 -14.62 1.94 1.41
C ASP A 8 -13.97 1.57 2.72
N ASP A 9 -14.73 0.94 3.61
CA ASP A 9 -14.25 0.39 4.86
C ASP A 9 -13.33 -0.81 4.58
N ARG A 10 -12.15 -0.53 4.02
CA ARG A 10 -11.09 -1.51 3.73
C ARG A 10 -10.43 -2.02 5.01
N THR A 11 -10.81 -1.49 6.18
CA THR A 11 -10.32 -2.00 7.47
C THR A 11 -10.84 -3.42 7.73
N SER A 12 -12.04 -3.75 7.23
CA SER A 12 -12.65 -5.09 7.33
C SER A 12 -11.86 -6.22 6.64
N HIS A 13 -10.94 -5.87 5.74
CA HIS A 13 -10.09 -6.81 5.01
C HIS A 13 -8.64 -6.84 5.50
N LEU A 14 -8.28 -6.04 6.51
CA LEU A 14 -6.97 -6.12 7.13
C LEU A 14 -6.84 -7.48 7.82
N PRO A 15 -5.75 -8.23 7.58
CA PRO A 15 -5.54 -9.49 8.28
C PRO A 15 -5.51 -9.25 9.80
N THR A 16 -6.14 -10.16 10.54
CA THR A 16 -6.45 -10.03 11.99
C THR A 16 -5.24 -9.68 12.86
N GLN A 17 -4.03 -10.01 12.40
CA GLN A 17 -2.75 -9.65 13.01
C GLN A 17 -2.55 -8.13 13.16
N TRP A 18 -3.06 -7.31 12.24
CA TRP A 18 -2.84 -5.86 12.24
C TRP A 18 -3.96 -5.09 12.92
N ILE A 19 -5.14 -5.69 13.06
CA ILE A 19 -6.29 -5.11 13.78
C ILE A 19 -5.93 -4.82 15.25
N LYS A 20 -5.00 -5.58 15.84
CA LYS A 20 -4.54 -5.36 17.22
C LYS A 20 -3.59 -4.16 17.38
N LEU A 21 -2.92 -3.73 16.31
CA LEU A 21 -1.94 -2.64 16.34
C LEU A 21 -2.60 -1.25 16.31
N TYR A 22 -3.87 -1.19 15.91
CA TYR A 22 -4.58 0.07 15.74
C TYR A 22 -5.78 0.18 16.70
N PRO A 23 -6.05 1.37 17.25
CA PRO A 23 -7.29 1.63 17.99
C PRO A 23 -8.51 1.22 17.16
N LYS A 24 -9.60 0.79 17.81
CA LYS A 24 -10.89 0.43 17.17
C LYS A 24 -11.61 1.66 16.60
N TYR A 25 -10.91 2.47 15.81
CA TYR A 25 -11.49 3.54 15.03
C TYR A 25 -11.85 3.01 13.65
N PRO A 26 -13.04 3.32 13.13
CA PRO A 26 -13.48 2.85 11.80
C PRO A 26 -12.65 3.46 10.67
N LEU A 27 -11.86 4.50 10.95
CA LEU A 27 -11.03 5.19 9.97
C LEU A 27 -9.58 5.13 10.43
N VAL A 28 -8.78 4.41 9.66
CA VAL A 28 -7.34 4.27 9.86
C VAL A 28 -6.64 5.05 8.74
N PRO A 29 -5.84 6.09 9.05
CA PRO A 29 -5.16 6.87 8.02
C PRO A 29 -4.06 6.05 7.35
N VAL A 30 -4.12 5.96 6.02
CA VAL A 30 -3.17 5.20 5.19
C VAL A 30 -2.66 6.06 4.05
N ALA A 31 -1.40 5.88 3.69
CA ALA A 31 -0.85 6.48 2.47
C ALA A 31 -1.13 5.57 1.27
N LEU A 32 -1.71 6.09 0.20
CA LEU A 32 -1.94 5.34 -1.03
C LEU A 32 -0.80 5.56 -2.03
N LEU A 33 -0.09 4.49 -2.38
CA LEU A 33 0.84 4.48 -3.51
C LEU A 33 0.03 4.41 -4.82
N GLY A 34 -0.44 5.57 -5.28
CA GLY A 34 -1.42 5.64 -6.36
C GLY A 34 -0.91 5.14 -7.71
N ARG A 35 0.35 5.42 -8.07
CA ARG A 35 0.95 4.95 -9.32
C ARG A 35 2.44 4.71 -9.17
N LEU A 36 2.91 3.63 -9.80
CA LEU A 36 4.30 3.30 -9.99
C LEU A 36 4.50 2.80 -11.42
N GLY A 37 5.48 3.35 -12.12
CA GLY A 37 5.79 2.97 -13.50
C GLY A 37 7.27 3.13 -13.80
N ILE A 38 7.80 2.24 -14.63
CA ILE A 38 9.19 2.23 -15.07
C ILE A 38 9.18 2.09 -16.59
N SER A 39 10.04 2.84 -17.26
CA SER A 39 10.23 2.70 -18.72
C SER A 39 10.62 1.27 -19.08
N THR A 40 10.00 0.71 -20.12
CA THR A 40 10.20 -0.69 -20.57
C THR A 40 11.66 -1.01 -20.88
N THR A 41 12.42 -0.02 -21.35
CA THR A 41 13.84 -0.14 -21.69
C THR A 41 14.77 -0.41 -20.50
N ILE A 42 14.33 -0.10 -19.28
CA ILE A 42 15.14 -0.18 -18.05
C ILE A 42 14.49 -1.05 -16.96
N GLN A 43 13.47 -1.84 -17.32
CA GLN A 43 12.87 -2.81 -16.40
C GLN A 43 13.85 -3.93 -16.05
N GLY A 44 13.62 -4.60 -14.91
CA GLY A 44 14.46 -5.71 -14.44
C GLY A 44 15.75 -5.30 -13.73
N GLN A 45 16.09 -4.01 -13.69
CA GLN A 45 17.33 -3.51 -13.08
C GLN A 45 17.17 -3.09 -11.60
N GLY A 46 16.09 -3.49 -10.93
CA GLY A 46 15.83 -3.13 -9.52
C GLY A 46 15.35 -1.68 -9.28
N ILE A 47 15.13 -0.90 -10.34
CA ILE A 47 14.64 0.48 -10.23
C ILE A 47 13.26 0.54 -9.57
N GLY A 48 12.39 -0.42 -9.86
CA GLY A 48 11.05 -0.48 -9.26
C GLY A 48 11.07 -0.62 -7.75
N SER A 49 11.91 -1.52 -7.24
CA SER A 49 12.11 -1.69 -5.80
C SER A 49 12.70 -0.43 -5.17
N ALA A 50 13.63 0.25 -5.85
CA ALA A 50 14.20 1.50 -5.36
C ALA A 50 13.16 2.63 -5.26
N LEU A 51 12.27 2.74 -6.25
CA LEU A 51 11.17 3.71 -6.24
C LEU A 51 10.15 3.42 -5.13
N VAL A 52 9.80 2.15 -4.91
CA VAL A 52 8.93 1.76 -3.78
C VAL A 52 9.61 2.11 -2.45
N ALA A 53 10.90 1.81 -2.31
CA ALA A 53 11.65 2.15 -1.09
C ALA A 53 11.69 3.66 -0.84
N ASP A 54 11.86 4.50 -1.89
CA ASP A 54 11.76 5.96 -1.74
C ASP A 54 10.37 6.40 -1.28
N ALA A 55 9.31 5.80 -1.84
CA ALA A 55 7.94 6.09 -1.43
C ALA A 55 7.66 5.70 0.03
N LEU A 56 8.16 4.54 0.48
CA LEU A 56 8.05 4.11 1.88
C LEU A 56 8.77 5.07 2.82
N LYS A 57 9.99 5.51 2.50
CA LYS A 57 10.72 6.52 3.30
C LYS A 57 9.96 7.84 3.41
N ARG A 58 9.21 8.24 2.38
CA ARG A 58 8.34 9.43 2.46
C ARG A 58 7.15 9.19 3.38
N ALA A 59 6.55 8.00 3.33
CA ALA A 59 5.46 7.62 4.21
C ALA A 59 5.91 7.55 5.68
N GLU A 60 7.09 7.00 5.98
CA GLU A 60 7.67 6.98 7.34
C GLU A 60 7.83 8.40 7.92
N ARG A 61 8.29 9.36 7.10
CA ARG A 61 8.40 10.76 7.53
C ARG A 61 7.02 11.35 7.86
N LEU A 62 6.03 11.11 7.01
CA LEU A 62 4.66 11.57 7.24
C LEU A 62 4.00 10.86 8.44
N GLN A 63 4.38 9.63 8.73
CA GLN A 63 3.88 8.89 9.89
C GLN A 63 4.26 9.59 11.19
N ALA A 64 5.48 10.12 11.30
CA ALA A 64 5.93 10.86 12.48
C ALA A 64 5.10 12.13 12.74
N ASP A 65 4.59 12.77 11.67
CA ASP A 65 3.85 14.02 11.76
C ASP A 65 2.33 13.83 11.90
N ILE A 66 1.75 12.85 11.20
CA ILE A 66 0.29 12.70 10.99
C ILE A 66 -0.25 11.38 11.58
N GLY A 67 0.61 10.42 11.90
CA GLY A 67 0.20 9.13 12.47
C GLY A 67 -0.45 8.20 11.44
N LEU A 68 0.28 7.84 10.39
CA LEU A 68 -0.15 6.85 9.40
C LEU A 68 -0.04 5.42 9.95
N ALA A 69 -0.99 4.56 9.61
CA ALA A 69 -0.91 3.13 9.93
C ALA A 69 -0.10 2.32 8.92
N GLY A 70 0.17 2.88 7.74
CA GLY A 70 0.91 2.15 6.72
C GLY A 70 0.64 2.66 5.31
N VAL A 71 1.13 1.88 4.36
CA VAL A 71 1.03 2.17 2.93
C VAL A 71 0.18 1.12 2.24
N LEU A 72 -0.83 1.58 1.49
CA LEU A 72 -1.68 0.78 0.64
C LEU A 72 -1.23 0.94 -0.82
N VAL A 73 -1.21 -0.14 -1.59
CA VAL A 73 -0.98 -0.14 -3.04
C VAL A 73 -2.04 -0.98 -3.71
N GLN A 74 -2.56 -0.50 -4.84
CA GLN A 74 -3.41 -1.29 -5.71
C GLN A 74 -2.58 -1.75 -6.90
N ALA A 75 -2.26 -3.04 -6.95
CA ALA A 75 -1.53 -3.60 -8.07
C ALA A 75 -2.35 -3.45 -9.36
N LYS A 76 -1.71 -2.98 -10.44
CA LYS A 76 -2.38 -2.81 -11.74
C LYS A 76 -2.88 -4.16 -12.30
N THR A 77 -2.19 -5.25 -11.98
CA THR A 77 -2.53 -6.59 -12.47
C THR A 77 -1.99 -7.64 -11.51
N VAL A 78 -2.62 -8.82 -11.51
CA VAL A 78 -2.26 -9.96 -10.64
C VAL A 78 -0.77 -10.36 -10.73
N HIS A 79 -0.13 -10.21 -11.90
CA HIS A 79 1.29 -10.55 -12.08
C HIS A 79 2.25 -9.64 -11.30
N LEU A 80 1.79 -8.47 -10.83
CA LEU A 80 2.59 -7.57 -10.00
C LEU A 80 2.47 -7.86 -8.50
N ILE A 81 1.54 -8.71 -8.08
CA ILE A 81 1.37 -9.08 -6.67
C ILE A 81 2.68 -9.64 -6.08
N PRO A 82 3.37 -10.62 -6.72
CA PRO A 82 4.61 -11.16 -6.17
C PRO A 82 5.77 -10.15 -6.15
N PHE A 83 5.68 -9.06 -6.92
CA PHE A 83 6.66 -7.98 -6.84
C PHE A 83 6.48 -7.20 -5.53
N TYR A 84 5.25 -6.81 -5.19
CA TYR A 84 4.97 -6.09 -3.94
C TYR A 84 5.10 -6.99 -2.70
N GLU A 85 4.71 -8.27 -2.78
CA GLU A 85 4.88 -9.22 -1.67
C GLU A 85 6.35 -9.41 -1.29
N ARG A 86 7.26 -9.50 -2.26
CA ARG A 86 8.71 -9.55 -2.00
C ARG A 86 9.25 -8.29 -1.32
N LEU A 87 8.54 -7.18 -1.41
CA LEU A 87 8.88 -5.92 -0.73
C LEU A 87 8.22 -5.81 0.66
N GLY A 88 7.51 -6.83 1.12
CA GLY A 88 6.89 -6.88 2.45
C GLY A 88 5.42 -6.48 2.49
N PHE A 89 4.79 -6.19 1.35
CA PHE A 89 3.36 -5.92 1.31
C PHE A 89 2.55 -7.22 1.46
N GLY A 90 1.54 -7.21 2.33
CA GLY A 90 0.57 -8.30 2.46
C GLY A 90 -0.69 -8.02 1.67
N ARG A 91 -1.21 -9.02 0.96
CA ARG A 91 -2.47 -8.90 0.21
C ARG A 91 -3.68 -8.76 1.14
N LEU A 92 -4.63 -7.89 0.76
CA LEU A 92 -5.90 -7.72 1.47
C LEU A 92 -6.99 -8.57 0.82
N GLY A 93 -7.27 -9.73 1.41
CA GLY A 93 -8.27 -10.67 0.91
C GLY A 93 -7.95 -11.16 -0.52
N GLN A 94 -8.97 -11.17 -1.39
CA GLN A 94 -8.83 -11.62 -2.78
C GLN A 94 -8.63 -10.46 -3.79
N SER A 95 -8.52 -9.22 -3.32
CA SER A 95 -8.38 -8.05 -4.21
C SER A 95 -6.96 -7.90 -4.76
N LEU A 96 -6.74 -6.87 -5.58
CA LEU A 96 -5.40 -6.43 -6.01
C LEU A 96 -4.78 -5.43 -5.02
N ASP A 97 -5.41 -5.21 -3.87
CA ASP A 97 -4.91 -4.30 -2.85
C ASP A 97 -3.90 -5.04 -1.97
N LEU A 98 -2.76 -4.41 -1.74
CA LEU A 98 -1.74 -4.86 -0.81
C LEU A 98 -1.39 -3.74 0.17
N PHE A 99 -1.08 -4.12 1.40
CA PHE A 99 -0.80 -3.20 2.48
C PHE A 99 0.48 -3.59 3.21
N ILE A 100 1.24 -2.58 3.63
CA ILE A 100 2.38 -2.75 4.53
C ILE A 100 2.17 -1.86 5.76
N PRO A 101 2.17 -2.42 6.98
CA PRO A 101 2.18 -1.61 8.19
C PRO A 101 3.52 -0.89 8.34
N MET A 102 3.51 0.33 8.88
CA MET A 102 4.71 1.10 9.21
C MET A 102 4.81 1.32 10.72
#